data_AF-W0RR44-F1
#
_entry.id   AF-W0RR44-F1
#
_cell.length_a   1.000
_cell.length_b   1.000
_cell.length_c   1.000
_cell.angle_alpha   90.00
_cell.angle_beta   90.00
_cell.angle_gamma   90.00
#
_symmetry.space_group_name_H-M   'P 1'
#
loop_
_entity.id
_entity.type
_entity.pdbx_description
1 polymer ?
#
loop_
_entity_poly.entity_id
_entity_poly.type
_entity_poly.pdbx_seq_one_letter_code
_entity_poly.pdbx_strand_id
1 'polypeptide(L)'
;MFRPDTTARAARGVALALLLVPAAAHAQLGKLIKKAAQSAAQGAAQGAAQGAAQNAVGGSAPRSGREESVVAITAQNIDALLAALAPSARAASDYQTARTRFDAANEKFEAHRKCRDGVKKELQKTMVAPPQASIAASQAYGEKLGPLMERMAAAQQAGNHEKARAIMDTIGVAGEQLENEMMPALKTCGAYVMSPPAPPTAPGLAPPKVPAGMTATQFGRLRERVAAWLLTDGAYKVSADEQSALDARKQDLAALTPLFRGNVLLWSSWGDLQ
;
A
#
# COMPACT_ATOMS: atom_id res chain seq x y z
N MET A 1 9.58 24.73 -59.54
CA MET A 1 8.94 23.54 -60.12
C MET A 1 9.33 22.34 -59.28
N PHE A 2 8.47 21.90 -58.36
CA PHE A 2 8.42 20.53 -57.83
C PHE A 2 7.04 20.38 -57.17
N ARG A 3 6.23 19.46 -57.69
CA ARG A 3 4.91 19.10 -57.14
C ARG A 3 5.11 18.14 -55.96
N PRO A 4 4.23 18.19 -54.94
CA PRO A 4 3.91 17.02 -54.13
C PRO A 4 2.51 16.52 -54.46
N ASP A 5 2.42 15.26 -54.90
CA ASP A 5 1.18 14.49 -54.95
C ASP A 5 0.94 13.79 -53.60
N THR A 6 -0.22 14.11 -53.05
CA THR A 6 -1.20 13.29 -52.29
C THR A 6 -0.78 11.97 -51.62
N THR A 7 -1.09 11.83 -50.31
CA THR A 7 -1.86 10.69 -49.77
C THR A 7 -2.35 10.91 -48.32
N ALA A 8 -3.65 11.18 -48.22
CA ALA A 8 -4.69 10.67 -47.30
C ALA A 8 -4.42 10.17 -45.85
N ARG A 9 -5.39 10.53 -44.98
CA ARG A 9 -5.82 9.95 -43.67
C ARG A 9 -4.92 10.26 -42.47
N ALA A 10 -5.44 10.62 -41.29
CA ALA A 10 -6.62 10.06 -40.62
C ALA A 10 -7.37 11.07 -39.73
N ALA A 11 -8.67 10.83 -39.62
CA ALA A 11 -9.59 11.49 -38.72
C ALA A 11 -9.69 10.72 -37.39
N ARG A 12 -10.06 11.47 -36.34
CA ARG A 12 -10.78 11.07 -35.11
C ARG A 12 -10.06 10.18 -34.09
N GLY A 13 -10.12 10.64 -32.83
CA GLY A 13 -10.12 9.73 -31.70
C GLY A 13 -9.72 10.35 -30.36
N VAL A 14 -10.46 11.34 -29.87
CA VAL A 14 -10.56 11.56 -28.42
C VAL A 14 -11.38 10.41 -27.87
N ALA A 15 -10.74 9.49 -27.15
CA ALA A 15 -11.42 8.53 -26.31
C ALA A 15 -10.54 8.17 -25.11
N LEU A 16 -11.02 8.62 -23.94
CA LEU A 16 -11.01 7.89 -22.69
C LEU A 16 -9.63 7.58 -22.05
N ALA A 17 -9.13 8.57 -21.32
CA ALA A 17 -8.32 8.33 -20.13
C ALA A 17 -9.22 7.81 -19.00
N LEU A 18 -9.34 6.50 -18.86
CA LEU A 18 -9.83 5.82 -17.65
C LEU A 18 -9.31 4.38 -17.65
N LEU A 19 -8.78 3.94 -16.50
CA LEU A 19 -8.31 2.60 -16.15
C LEU A 19 -6.83 2.28 -16.43
N LEU A 20 -5.92 2.90 -15.69
CA LEU A 20 -4.57 2.36 -15.45
C LEU A 20 -4.24 2.39 -13.95
N VAL A 21 -4.92 1.50 -13.22
CA VAL A 21 -4.56 0.96 -11.89
C VAL A 21 -4.39 -0.55 -12.11
N PRO A 22 -3.41 -1.24 -11.49
CA PRO A 22 -2.55 -2.17 -12.21
C PRO A 22 -3.17 -3.54 -12.51
N ALA A 23 -3.28 -3.87 -13.79
CA ALA A 23 -3.60 -5.21 -14.31
C ALA A 23 -2.57 -6.29 -13.90
N ALA A 24 -1.38 -5.89 -13.45
CA ALA A 24 -0.32 -6.80 -13.02
C ALA A 24 -0.70 -7.60 -11.75
N ALA A 25 -1.43 -6.97 -10.80
CA ALA A 25 -1.86 -7.65 -9.57
C ALA A 25 -2.93 -8.72 -9.84
N HIS A 26 -3.84 -8.46 -10.78
CA HIS A 26 -4.88 -9.41 -11.20
C HIS A 26 -4.29 -10.59 -11.99
N ALA A 27 -3.29 -10.35 -12.83
CA ALA A 27 -2.59 -11.41 -13.55
C ALA A 27 -1.78 -12.33 -12.60
N GLN A 28 -1.23 -11.78 -11.51
CA GLN A 28 -0.52 -12.55 -10.51
C GLN A 28 -1.46 -13.34 -9.59
N LEU A 29 -2.61 -12.78 -9.21
CA LEU A 29 -3.68 -13.49 -8.52
C LEU A 29 -4.20 -14.67 -9.35
N GLY A 30 -4.41 -14.47 -10.66
CA GLY A 30 -4.83 -15.53 -11.57
C GLY A 30 -3.80 -16.65 -11.71
N LYS A 31 -2.50 -16.32 -11.75
CA LYS A 31 -1.42 -17.31 -11.71
C LYS A 31 -1.39 -18.07 -10.38
N LEU A 32 -1.73 -17.41 -9.29
CA LEU A 32 -1.82 -18.00 -7.96
C LEU A 32 -2.97 -18.97 -7.81
N ILE A 33 -4.18 -18.56 -8.19
CA ILE A 33 -5.34 -19.46 -8.21
C ILE A 33 -5.05 -20.65 -9.11
N LYS A 34 -4.39 -20.44 -10.27
CA LYS A 34 -4.01 -21.51 -11.19
C LYS A 34 -2.95 -22.44 -10.60
N LYS A 35 -1.88 -21.92 -9.98
CA LYS A 35 -0.83 -22.72 -9.33
C LYS A 35 -1.36 -23.46 -8.11
N ALA A 36 -2.14 -22.80 -7.28
CA ALA A 36 -2.75 -23.39 -6.10
C ALA A 36 -3.74 -24.49 -6.49
N ALA A 37 -4.57 -24.28 -7.53
CA ALA A 37 -5.46 -25.32 -8.06
C ALA A 37 -4.67 -26.52 -8.62
N GLN A 38 -3.51 -26.29 -9.25
CA GLN A 38 -2.63 -27.35 -9.73
C GLN A 38 -1.99 -28.15 -8.59
N SER A 39 -1.51 -27.50 -7.54
CA SER A 39 -0.94 -28.17 -6.36
C SER A 39 -1.99 -28.93 -5.53
N ALA A 40 -3.22 -28.40 -5.41
CA ALA A 40 -4.32 -29.11 -4.76
C ALA A 40 -4.74 -30.37 -5.54
N ALA A 41 -4.75 -30.31 -6.88
CA ALA A 41 -5.02 -31.48 -7.71
C ALA A 41 -3.93 -32.57 -7.56
N GLN A 42 -2.67 -32.18 -7.41
CA GLN A 42 -1.56 -33.11 -7.18
C GLN A 42 -1.62 -33.76 -5.79
N GLY A 43 -1.97 -33.00 -4.74
CA GLY A 43 -2.15 -33.53 -3.38
C GLY A 43 -3.36 -34.47 -3.25
N ALA A 44 -4.48 -34.14 -3.90
CA ALA A 44 -5.66 -35.01 -3.91
C ALA A 44 -5.43 -36.34 -4.63
N ALA A 45 -4.63 -36.33 -5.71
CA ALA A 45 -4.26 -37.54 -6.43
C ALA A 45 -3.34 -38.47 -5.61
N GLN A 46 -2.46 -37.90 -4.76
CA GLN A 46 -1.56 -38.67 -3.90
C GLN A 46 -2.26 -39.23 -2.66
N GLY A 47 -3.19 -38.49 -2.05
CA GLY A 47 -4.00 -38.97 -0.92
C GLY A 47 -4.98 -40.10 -1.29
N ALA A 48 -5.52 -40.07 -2.52
CA ALA A 48 -6.37 -41.16 -3.03
C ALA A 48 -5.60 -42.46 -3.32
N ALA A 49 -4.32 -42.37 -3.68
CA ALA A 49 -3.48 -43.54 -3.93
C ALA A 49 -2.99 -44.23 -2.65
N GLN A 50 -2.77 -43.47 -1.56
CA GLN A 50 -2.33 -44.03 -0.28
C GLN A 50 -3.46 -44.65 0.54
N GLY A 51 -4.72 -44.24 0.32
CA GLY A 51 -5.90 -44.88 0.95
C GLY A 51 -6.27 -46.25 0.37
N ALA A 52 -5.76 -46.61 -0.81
CA ALA A 52 -6.07 -47.89 -1.48
C ALA A 52 -4.95 -48.94 -1.36
N ALA A 53 -3.77 -48.59 -0.83
CA ALA A 53 -2.57 -49.44 -0.86
C ALA A 53 -2.12 -49.98 0.51
N GLN A 54 -2.91 -49.85 1.58
CA GLN A 54 -2.57 -50.42 2.90
C GLN A 54 -2.98 -51.90 3.11
N ASN A 55 -3.42 -52.59 2.05
CA ASN A 55 -3.62 -54.05 2.06
C ASN A 55 -2.82 -54.72 0.93
N ALA A 56 -1.50 -54.51 0.88
CA ALA A 56 -0.60 -55.40 0.14
C ALA A 56 0.81 -55.37 0.76
N VAL A 57 1.17 -56.47 1.40
CA VAL A 57 2.53 -56.79 1.84
C VAL A 57 3.42 -56.98 0.60
N GLY A 58 4.62 -56.40 0.59
CA GLY A 58 5.68 -56.79 -0.36
C GLY A 58 6.63 -55.65 -0.72
N GLY A 59 7.89 -55.78 -0.31
CA GLY A 59 8.90 -54.73 -0.40
C GLY A 59 9.35 -54.34 -1.82
N SER A 60 9.83 -53.11 -1.93
CA SER A 60 10.91 -52.68 -2.83
C SER A 60 11.42 -51.30 -2.42
N ALA A 61 12.75 -51.15 -2.42
CA ALA A 61 13.51 -49.98 -1.99
C ALA A 61 13.32 -48.75 -2.94
N PRO A 62 13.81 -47.55 -2.56
CA PRO A 62 13.15 -46.28 -2.83
C PRO A 62 13.48 -45.71 -4.22
N ARG A 63 12.46 -45.22 -4.92
CA ARG A 63 12.65 -44.26 -6.00
C ARG A 63 12.81 -42.88 -5.38
N SER A 64 14.04 -42.35 -5.46
CA SER A 64 14.37 -40.95 -5.26
C SER A 64 13.61 -40.08 -6.26
N GLY A 65 12.33 -39.83 -5.97
CA GLY A 65 11.53 -38.76 -6.54
C GLY A 65 11.44 -37.67 -5.49
N ARG A 66 11.79 -36.44 -5.87
CA ARG A 66 11.72 -35.23 -5.07
C ARG A 66 10.30 -35.11 -4.47
N GLU A 67 10.11 -35.56 -3.23
CA GLU A 67 8.90 -35.30 -2.46
C GLU A 67 8.86 -33.79 -2.19
N GLU A 68 8.17 -33.06 -3.08
CA GLU A 68 7.65 -31.74 -2.75
C GLU A 68 6.63 -31.95 -1.63
N SER A 69 7.07 -31.91 -0.36
CA SER A 69 6.22 -32.20 0.78
C SER A 69 5.06 -31.21 0.79
N VAL A 70 3.85 -31.67 0.47
CA VAL A 70 2.63 -30.89 0.64
C VAL A 70 2.48 -30.64 2.14
N VAL A 71 2.76 -29.42 2.59
CA VAL A 71 2.60 -29.06 4.00
C VAL A 71 1.13 -28.97 4.32
N ALA A 72 0.65 -29.86 5.18
CA ALA A 72 -0.72 -29.85 5.66
C ALA A 72 -1.03 -28.58 6.45
N ILE A 73 -2.21 -28.00 6.21
CA ILE A 73 -2.71 -26.85 6.99
C ILE A 73 -3.29 -27.39 8.30
N THR A 74 -2.48 -27.39 9.36
CA THR A 74 -2.90 -27.75 10.71
C THR A 74 -3.06 -26.51 11.57
N ALA A 75 -3.81 -26.60 12.68
CA ALA A 75 -3.94 -25.49 13.63
C ALA A 75 -2.57 -24.99 14.12
N GLN A 76 -1.65 -25.91 14.43
CA GLN A 76 -0.28 -25.57 14.86
C GLN A 76 0.50 -24.82 13.78
N ASN A 77 0.38 -25.22 12.53
CA ASN A 77 1.03 -24.55 11.40
C ASN A 77 0.44 -23.16 11.15
N ILE A 78 -0.88 -22.99 11.30
CA ILE A 78 -1.54 -21.68 11.23
C ILE A 78 -1.05 -20.77 12.35
N ASP A 79 -0.95 -21.27 13.59
CA ASP A 79 -0.46 -20.49 14.73
C ASP A 79 1.00 -20.05 14.52
N ALA A 80 1.85 -20.93 13.98
CA ALA A 80 3.21 -20.61 13.60
C ALA A 80 3.30 -19.56 12.48
N LEU A 81 2.41 -19.65 11.49
CA LEU A 81 2.29 -18.67 10.39
C LEU A 81 1.87 -17.29 10.90
N LEU A 82 0.83 -17.24 11.75
CA LEU A 82 0.35 -16.01 12.36
C LEU A 82 1.46 -15.35 13.19
N ALA A 83 2.18 -16.12 14.00
CA ALA A 83 3.30 -15.61 14.79
C ALA A 83 4.44 -15.06 13.91
N ALA A 84 4.80 -15.76 12.84
CA ALA A 84 5.86 -15.34 11.93
C ALA A 84 5.50 -14.09 11.12
N LEU A 85 4.22 -13.91 10.76
CA LEU A 85 3.73 -12.77 9.98
C LEU A 85 3.26 -11.59 10.84
N ALA A 86 3.07 -11.76 12.15
CA ALA A 86 2.57 -10.70 13.03
C ALA A 86 3.35 -9.38 12.95
N PRO A 87 4.71 -9.36 12.91
CA PRO A 87 5.45 -8.10 12.75
C PRO A 87 5.15 -7.40 11.42
N SER A 88 5.08 -8.17 10.33
CA SER A 88 4.75 -7.68 9.00
C SER A 88 3.31 -7.17 8.90
N ALA A 89 2.37 -7.86 9.55
CA ALA A 89 0.96 -7.46 9.65
C ALA A 89 0.81 -6.10 10.34
N ARG A 90 1.50 -5.89 11.46
CA ARG A 90 1.50 -4.60 12.17
C ARG A 90 2.08 -3.49 11.30
N ALA A 91 3.27 -3.69 10.73
CA ALA A 91 3.91 -2.69 9.87
C ALA A 91 3.04 -2.31 8.65
N ALA A 92 2.34 -3.27 8.05
CA ALA A 92 1.42 -3.01 6.95
C ALA A 92 0.16 -2.26 7.40
N SER A 93 -0.41 -2.60 8.56
CA SER A 93 -1.56 -1.92 9.14
C SER A 93 -1.23 -0.46 9.49
N ASP A 94 -0.06 -0.22 10.07
CA ASP A 94 0.44 1.12 10.38
C ASP A 94 0.65 1.94 9.11
N TYR A 95 1.27 1.34 8.07
CA TYR A 95 1.42 1.97 6.76
C TYR A 95 0.08 2.32 6.12
N GLN A 96 -0.89 1.40 6.12
CA GLN A 96 -2.23 1.66 5.56
C GLN A 96 -2.95 2.77 6.33
N THR A 97 -2.88 2.75 7.66
CA THR A 97 -3.46 3.80 8.50
C THR A 97 -2.84 5.16 8.22
N ALA A 98 -1.51 5.23 8.13
CA ALA A 98 -0.80 6.45 7.76
C ALA A 98 -1.18 6.93 6.36
N ARG A 99 -1.32 6.00 5.40
CA ARG A 99 -1.73 6.31 4.03
C ARG A 99 -3.16 6.84 3.95
N THR A 100 -4.12 6.23 4.64
CA THR A 100 -5.51 6.72 4.68
C THR A 100 -5.58 8.12 5.30
N ARG A 101 -4.84 8.38 6.39
CA ARG A 101 -4.75 9.72 6.99
C ARG A 101 -4.14 10.73 6.02
N PHE A 102 -3.09 10.34 5.30
CA PHE A 102 -2.47 11.16 4.28
C PHE A 102 -3.46 11.49 3.16
N ASP A 103 -4.13 10.49 2.58
CA ASP A 103 -5.04 10.70 1.45
C ASP A 103 -6.22 11.61 1.85
N ALA A 104 -6.79 11.42 3.05
CA ALA A 104 -7.86 12.27 3.59
C ALA A 104 -7.41 13.72 3.85
N ALA A 105 -6.18 13.92 4.33
CA ALA A 105 -5.62 15.26 4.52
C ALA A 105 -5.26 15.91 3.17
N ASN A 106 -4.75 15.14 2.22
CA ASN A 106 -4.35 15.60 0.90
C ASN A 106 -5.56 16.06 0.07
N GLU A 107 -6.69 15.38 0.20
CA GLU A 107 -7.95 15.82 -0.44
C GLU A 107 -8.37 17.21 0.03
N LYS A 108 -8.32 17.47 1.35
CA LYS A 108 -8.63 18.78 1.94
C LYS A 108 -7.61 19.84 1.48
N PHE A 109 -6.33 19.48 1.46
CA PHE A 109 -5.25 20.36 1.00
C PHE A 109 -5.46 20.78 -0.46
N GLU A 110 -5.71 19.83 -1.35
CA GLU A 110 -5.93 20.08 -2.78
C GLU A 110 -7.20 20.88 -3.04
N ALA A 111 -8.28 20.64 -2.29
CA ALA A 111 -9.51 21.44 -2.38
C ALA A 111 -9.27 22.90 -1.97
N HIS A 112 -8.59 23.11 -0.83
CA HIS A 112 -8.24 24.44 -0.35
C HIS A 112 -7.32 25.18 -1.33
N ARG A 113 -6.28 24.51 -1.83
CA ARG A 113 -5.37 25.05 -2.86
C ARG A 113 -6.12 25.47 -4.12
N LYS A 114 -6.96 24.59 -4.67
CA LYS A 114 -7.76 24.89 -5.88
C LYS A 114 -8.67 26.10 -5.69
N CYS A 115 -9.31 26.22 -4.51
CA CYS A 115 -10.11 27.40 -4.19
C CYS A 115 -9.25 28.67 -4.21
N ARG A 116 -8.11 28.68 -3.50
CA ARG A 116 -7.23 29.85 -3.45
C ARG A 116 -6.70 30.24 -4.82
N ASP A 117 -6.22 29.27 -5.60
CA ASP A 117 -5.71 29.50 -6.95
C ASP A 117 -6.81 30.09 -7.86
N GLY A 118 -8.06 29.61 -7.73
CA GLY A 118 -9.23 30.16 -8.42
C GLY A 118 -9.52 31.61 -8.03
N VAL A 119 -9.58 31.91 -6.72
CA VAL A 119 -9.82 33.26 -6.21
C VAL A 119 -8.71 34.23 -6.63
N LYS A 120 -7.43 33.83 -6.50
CA LYS A 120 -6.28 34.64 -6.94
C LYS A 120 -6.36 34.95 -8.43
N LYS A 121 -6.74 33.98 -9.26
CA LYS A 121 -6.91 34.17 -10.71
C LYS A 121 -8.02 35.18 -11.04
N GLU A 122 -9.15 35.12 -10.34
CA GLU A 122 -10.24 36.10 -10.53
C GLU A 122 -9.86 37.51 -10.03
N LEU A 123 -9.15 37.61 -8.91
CA LEU A 123 -8.61 38.88 -8.42
C LEU A 123 -7.59 39.49 -9.39
N GLN A 124 -6.74 38.67 -10.00
CA GLN A 124 -5.75 39.14 -10.97
C GLN A 124 -6.41 39.70 -12.25
N LYS A 125 -7.52 39.10 -12.70
CA LYS A 125 -8.30 39.61 -13.84
C LYS A 125 -8.93 40.97 -13.56
N THR A 126 -9.25 41.27 -12.30
CA THR A 126 -9.94 42.49 -11.90
C THR A 126 -8.99 43.64 -11.53
N MET A 127 -7.66 43.45 -11.64
CA MET A 127 -6.61 44.44 -11.33
C MET A 127 -6.83 45.17 -9.99
N VAL A 128 -7.33 44.45 -8.99
CA VAL A 128 -7.60 45.03 -7.66
C VAL A 128 -6.25 45.31 -6.98
N ALA A 129 -5.94 46.59 -6.76
CA ALA A 129 -4.79 46.99 -5.97
C ALA A 129 -4.95 46.46 -4.52
N PRO A 130 -3.88 45.99 -3.87
CA PRO A 130 -3.95 45.55 -2.49
C PRO A 130 -4.38 46.71 -1.58
N PRO A 131 -5.30 46.49 -0.63
CA PRO A 131 -5.77 47.53 0.28
C PRO A 131 -4.64 48.02 1.18
N GLN A 132 -4.62 49.29 1.61
CA GLN A 132 -3.60 49.86 2.51
C GLN A 132 -3.38 49.08 3.82
N ALA A 133 -4.39 48.33 4.29
CA ALA A 133 -4.27 47.36 5.37
C ALA A 133 -3.17 46.30 5.13
N SER A 134 -2.75 46.08 3.88
CA SER A 134 -1.70 45.13 3.50
C SER A 134 -0.30 45.52 3.97
N ILE A 135 -0.01 46.81 4.16
CA ILE A 135 1.33 47.28 4.52
C ILE A 135 1.63 46.96 5.99
N ALA A 136 0.71 47.31 6.89
CA ALA A 136 0.83 47.00 8.31
C ALA A 136 0.84 45.49 8.58
N ALA A 137 0.00 44.73 7.87
CA ALA A 137 -0.01 43.27 7.90
C ALA A 137 1.34 42.67 7.49
N SER A 138 1.93 43.18 6.39
CA SER A 138 3.23 42.71 5.90
C SER A 138 4.37 42.99 6.88
N GLN A 139 4.34 44.16 7.55
CA GLN A 139 5.33 44.51 8.57
C GLN A 139 5.21 43.60 9.80
N ALA A 140 4.00 43.41 10.33
CA ALA A 140 3.75 42.52 11.46
C ALA A 140 4.12 41.06 11.16
N TYR A 141 3.94 40.61 9.91
CA TYR A 141 4.40 39.30 9.47
C TYR A 141 5.93 39.21 9.43
N GLY A 142 6.61 40.24 8.93
CA GLY A 142 8.07 40.33 8.94
C GLY A 142 8.67 40.21 10.35
N GLU A 143 8.06 40.89 11.33
CA GLU A 143 8.48 40.80 12.74
C GLU A 143 8.30 39.39 13.33
N LYS A 144 7.25 38.67 12.93
CA LYS A 144 7.01 37.29 13.37
C LYS A 144 7.95 36.28 12.71
N LEU A 145 8.39 36.54 11.47
CA LEU A 145 9.20 35.61 10.68
C LEU A 145 10.62 35.45 11.22
N GLY A 146 11.27 36.55 11.60
CA GLY A 146 12.67 36.55 12.06
C GLY A 146 12.94 35.52 13.19
N PRO A 147 12.21 35.61 14.32
CA PRO A 147 12.36 34.66 15.42
C PRO A 147 12.00 33.21 15.05
N LEU A 148 11.05 32.99 14.13
CA LEU A 148 10.72 31.64 13.66
C LEU A 148 11.86 31.05 12.82
N MET A 149 12.47 31.85 11.94
CA MET A 149 13.62 31.42 11.14
C MET A 149 14.84 31.07 12.00
N GLU A 150 15.13 31.87 13.03
CA GLU A 150 16.21 31.57 13.99
C GLU A 150 15.94 30.27 14.76
N ARG A 151 14.70 30.07 15.26
CA ARG A 151 14.31 28.83 15.94
C ARG A 151 14.38 27.62 15.03
N MET A 152 14.03 27.78 13.75
CA MET A 152 14.14 26.72 12.76
C MET A 152 15.59 26.33 12.52
N ALA A 153 16.47 27.31 12.31
CA ALA A 153 17.90 27.08 12.13
C ALA A 153 18.51 26.36 13.34
N ALA A 154 18.17 26.79 14.55
CA ALA A 154 18.60 26.12 15.79
C ALA A 154 18.06 24.68 15.89
N ALA A 155 16.81 24.43 15.51
CA ALA A 155 16.23 23.08 15.50
C ALA A 155 16.92 22.17 14.46
N GLN A 156 17.26 22.69 13.28
CA GLN A 156 18.00 21.96 12.26
C GLN A 156 19.44 21.63 12.70
N GLN A 157 20.16 22.60 13.28
CA GLN A 157 21.50 22.40 13.82
C GLN A 157 21.53 21.36 14.95
N ALA A 158 20.47 21.30 15.76
CA ALA A 158 20.31 20.31 16.82
C ALA A 158 19.83 18.93 16.32
N GLY A 159 19.63 18.73 15.01
CA GLY A 159 19.11 17.48 14.45
C GLY A 159 17.64 17.20 14.80
N ASN A 160 16.92 18.18 15.36
CA ASN A 160 15.53 18.03 15.78
C ASN A 160 14.59 18.33 14.59
N HIS A 161 14.50 17.37 13.67
CA HIS A 161 13.70 17.48 12.45
C HIS A 161 12.20 17.68 12.71
N GLU A 162 11.67 17.10 13.79
CA GLU A 162 10.26 17.28 14.17
C GLU A 162 9.97 18.72 14.58
N LYS A 163 10.84 19.31 15.43
CA LYS A 163 10.72 20.71 15.84
C LYS A 163 10.92 21.67 14.66
N ALA A 164 11.87 21.38 13.76
CA ALA A 164 12.07 22.18 12.56
C ALA A 164 10.82 22.15 11.66
N ARG A 165 10.16 20.99 11.54
CA ARG A 165 8.90 20.85 10.80
C ARG A 165 7.77 21.66 11.43
N ALA A 166 7.54 21.51 12.74
CA ALA A 166 6.51 22.27 13.44
C ALA A 166 6.69 23.80 13.32
N ILE A 167 7.92 24.28 13.20
CA ILE A 167 8.21 25.70 12.97
C ILE A 167 7.87 26.11 11.53
N MET A 168 8.23 25.30 10.53
CA MET A 168 7.82 25.52 9.13
C MET A 168 6.30 25.58 8.98
N ASP A 169 5.60 24.71 9.70
CA ASP A 169 4.14 24.66 9.74
C ASP A 169 3.55 25.97 10.30
N THR A 170 4.18 26.49 11.37
CA THR A 170 3.81 27.78 11.97
C THR A 170 4.05 28.94 11.01
N ILE A 171 5.16 28.93 10.26
CA ILE A 171 5.47 29.93 9.23
C ILE A 171 4.39 29.88 8.12
N GLY A 172 3.99 28.68 7.68
CA GLY A 172 2.93 28.50 6.69
C GLY A 172 1.59 29.10 7.11
N VAL A 173 1.15 28.83 8.34
CA VAL A 173 -0.08 29.41 8.91
C VAL A 173 -0.01 30.94 8.96
N ALA A 174 1.12 31.50 9.42
CA ALA A 174 1.29 32.94 9.51
C ALA A 174 1.31 33.60 8.11
N GLY A 175 1.92 32.95 7.11
CA GLY A 175 1.90 33.41 5.73
C GLY A 175 0.50 33.42 5.13
N GLU A 176 -0.31 32.40 5.45
CA GLU A 176 -1.70 32.40 5.03
C GLU A 176 -2.53 33.51 5.68
N GLN A 177 -2.32 33.77 6.98
CA GLN A 177 -2.99 34.88 7.65
C GLN A 177 -2.69 36.21 6.95
N LEU A 178 -1.42 36.44 6.61
CA LEU A 178 -1.02 37.61 5.81
C LEU A 178 -1.74 37.63 4.46
N GLU A 179 -1.74 36.54 3.70
CA GLU A 179 -2.43 36.51 2.40
C GLU A 179 -3.94 36.78 2.54
N ASN A 180 -4.58 36.29 3.60
CA ASN A 180 -6.01 36.54 3.87
C ASN A 180 -6.30 37.98 4.32
N GLU A 181 -5.32 38.68 4.91
CA GLU A 181 -5.41 40.11 5.21
C GLU A 181 -5.19 40.97 3.95
N MET A 182 -4.24 40.56 3.10
CA MET A 182 -3.98 41.22 1.81
C MET A 182 -5.10 41.00 0.79
N MET A 183 -5.73 39.82 0.82
CA MET A 183 -6.79 39.41 -0.09
C MET A 183 -7.94 38.76 0.71
N PRO A 184 -8.84 39.56 1.31
CA PRO A 184 -9.93 39.05 2.15
C PRO A 184 -10.85 38.03 1.45
N ALA A 185 -10.96 38.06 0.12
CA ALA A 185 -11.70 37.07 -0.65
C ALA A 185 -11.19 35.63 -0.44
N LEU A 186 -9.92 35.43 -0.07
CA LEU A 186 -9.35 34.11 0.22
C LEU A 186 -9.92 33.47 1.49
N LYS A 187 -10.53 34.26 2.40
CA LYS A 187 -11.21 33.72 3.59
C LYS A 187 -12.39 32.81 3.23
N THR A 188 -12.94 32.92 2.03
CA THR A 188 -14.00 32.03 1.53
C THR A 188 -13.53 30.59 1.30
N CYS A 189 -12.21 30.37 1.19
CA CYS A 189 -11.61 29.05 1.02
C CYS A 189 -11.42 28.27 2.34
N GLY A 190 -11.91 28.82 3.45
CA GLY A 190 -11.84 28.18 4.77
C GLY A 190 -10.47 28.36 5.45
N ALA A 191 -10.27 27.61 6.54
CA ALA A 191 -9.02 27.62 7.28
C ALA A 191 -7.88 26.97 6.48
N TYR A 192 -6.65 27.43 6.72
CA TYR A 192 -5.46 26.81 6.14
C TYR A 192 -5.45 25.31 6.39
N VAL A 193 -5.30 24.55 5.31
CA VAL A 193 -5.00 23.13 5.39
C VAL A 193 -3.53 22.98 5.04
N MET A 194 -2.77 22.42 5.96
CA MET A 194 -1.37 22.10 5.71
C MET A 194 -1.24 20.93 4.72
N SER A 195 -0.16 20.95 3.95
CA SER A 195 0.24 19.78 3.17
C SER A 195 0.61 18.65 4.13
N PRO A 196 -0.04 17.49 4.05
CA PRO A 196 0.31 16.37 4.90
C PRO A 196 1.73 15.89 4.58
N PRO A 197 2.48 15.41 5.59
CA PRO A 197 3.77 14.76 5.33
C PRO A 197 3.56 13.62 4.34
N ALA A 198 4.43 13.51 3.33
CA ALA A 198 4.41 12.36 2.43
C ALA A 198 4.33 11.07 3.26
N PRO A 199 3.49 10.11 2.87
CA PRO A 199 3.37 8.88 3.63
C PRO A 199 4.73 8.21 3.67
N PRO A 200 5.06 7.49 4.77
CA PRO A 200 6.27 6.69 4.80
C PRO A 200 6.29 5.80 3.55
N THR A 201 7.44 5.62 2.93
CA THR A 201 7.59 4.63 1.86
C THR A 201 7.12 3.27 2.39
N ALA A 202 6.47 2.47 1.54
CA ALA A 202 6.03 1.14 1.94
C ALA A 202 7.20 0.42 2.64
N PRO A 203 7.01 -0.11 3.86
CA PRO A 203 8.11 -0.67 4.61
C PRO A 203 8.75 -1.78 3.78
N GLY A 204 10.07 -1.74 3.64
CA GLY A 204 10.83 -2.90 3.19
C GLY A 204 10.65 -4.00 4.22
N LEU A 205 9.66 -4.87 4.02
CA LEU A 205 9.40 -5.94 4.97
C LEU A 205 10.53 -6.95 4.88
N ALA A 206 11.23 -7.12 6.00
CA ALA A 206 12.15 -8.22 6.16
C ALA A 206 11.40 -9.55 5.90
N PRO A 207 12.06 -10.55 5.28
CA PRO A 207 11.44 -11.85 5.11
C PRO A 207 11.04 -12.40 6.50
N PRO A 208 9.82 -12.94 6.64
CA PRO A 208 9.39 -13.52 7.90
C PRO A 208 10.32 -14.66 8.30
N LYS A 209 10.60 -14.74 9.61
CA LYS A 209 11.42 -15.80 10.16
C LYS A 209 10.70 -17.14 9.99
N VAL A 210 11.39 -18.13 9.42
CA VAL A 210 10.86 -19.49 9.28
C VAL A 210 10.65 -20.09 10.69
N PRO A 211 9.46 -20.62 11.00
CA PRO A 211 9.19 -21.28 12.27
C PRO A 211 10.09 -22.50 12.51
N ALA A 212 10.43 -22.76 13.78
CA ALA A 212 11.20 -23.94 14.14
C ALA A 212 10.45 -25.23 13.74
N GLY A 213 11.18 -26.22 13.19
CA GLY A 213 10.60 -27.47 12.73
C GLY A 213 9.99 -27.41 11.32
N MET A 214 10.12 -26.28 10.61
CA MET A 214 9.68 -26.12 9.23
C MET A 214 10.86 -25.66 8.35
N THR A 215 10.96 -26.17 7.13
CA THR A 215 11.90 -25.63 6.14
C THR A 215 11.36 -24.34 5.53
N ALA A 216 12.24 -23.53 4.94
CA ALA A 216 11.82 -22.32 4.22
C ALA A 216 10.76 -22.64 3.15
N THR A 217 11.01 -23.67 2.34
CA THR A 217 10.08 -24.13 1.31
C THR A 217 8.73 -24.55 1.88
N GLN A 218 8.74 -25.30 2.99
CA GLN A 218 7.51 -25.72 3.66
C GLN A 218 6.70 -24.52 4.16
N PHE A 219 7.37 -23.54 4.74
CA PHE A 219 6.75 -22.31 5.22
C PHE A 219 6.19 -21.45 4.08
N GLY A 220 6.93 -21.33 2.98
CA GLY A 220 6.47 -20.66 1.78
C GLY A 220 5.22 -21.29 1.19
N ARG A 221 5.16 -22.63 1.12
CA ARG A 221 4.00 -23.38 0.64
C ARG A 221 2.79 -23.23 1.55
N LEU A 222 2.98 -23.31 2.87
CA LEU A 222 1.91 -23.07 3.84
C LEU A 222 1.30 -21.67 3.65
N ARG A 223 2.15 -20.64 3.58
CA ARG A 223 1.74 -19.26 3.37
C ARG A 223 1.00 -19.08 2.03
N GLU A 224 1.47 -19.70 0.96
CA GLU A 224 0.81 -19.69 -0.36
C GLU A 224 -0.61 -20.25 -0.29
N ARG A 225 -0.79 -21.40 0.35
CA ARG A 225 -2.10 -22.07 0.44
C ARG A 225 -3.09 -21.29 1.31
N VAL A 226 -2.63 -20.75 2.44
CA VAL A 226 -3.46 -19.90 3.30
C VAL A 226 -3.84 -18.59 2.59
N ALA A 227 -2.90 -17.98 1.86
CA ALA A 227 -3.18 -16.80 1.06
C ALA A 227 -4.20 -17.10 -0.06
N ALA A 228 -4.07 -18.23 -0.76
CA ALA A 228 -5.03 -18.64 -1.77
C ALA A 228 -6.45 -18.81 -1.20
N TRP A 229 -6.57 -19.42 -0.01
CA TRP A 229 -7.84 -19.54 0.69
C TRP A 229 -8.43 -18.18 1.09
N LEU A 230 -7.64 -17.29 1.68
CA LEU A 230 -8.08 -15.95 2.07
C LEU A 230 -8.49 -15.07 0.88
N LEU A 231 -7.73 -15.14 -0.22
CA LEU A 231 -7.97 -14.31 -1.39
C LEU A 231 -9.16 -14.78 -2.24
N THR A 232 -9.56 -16.05 -2.08
CA THR A 232 -10.73 -16.64 -2.72
C THR A 232 -11.96 -16.70 -1.81
N ASP A 233 -11.89 -16.08 -0.64
CA ASP A 233 -12.95 -16.10 0.38
C ASP A 233 -13.41 -17.54 0.73
N GLY A 234 -12.44 -18.44 0.85
CA GLY A 234 -12.68 -19.85 1.17
C GLY A 234 -13.05 -20.75 -0.02
N ALA A 235 -13.14 -20.22 -1.25
CA ALA A 235 -13.42 -21.05 -2.42
C ALA A 235 -12.25 -21.95 -2.86
N TYR A 236 -11.06 -21.75 -2.27
CA TYR A 236 -9.90 -22.62 -2.48
C TYR A 236 -10.13 -24.01 -1.86
N LYS A 237 -10.05 -25.05 -2.70
CA LYS A 237 -10.25 -26.44 -2.25
C LYS A 237 -9.11 -26.91 -1.35
N VAL A 238 -9.46 -27.23 -0.12
CA VAL A 238 -8.60 -27.85 0.91
C VAL A 238 -9.28 -29.11 1.44
N SER A 239 -8.58 -29.95 2.20
CA SER A 239 -9.22 -31.09 2.86
C SER A 239 -10.19 -30.64 3.96
N ALA A 240 -11.06 -31.53 4.43
CA ALA A 240 -12.00 -31.21 5.51
C ALA A 240 -11.27 -30.81 6.82
N ASP A 241 -10.18 -31.49 7.14
CA ASP A 241 -9.36 -31.19 8.33
C ASP A 241 -8.68 -29.82 8.23
N GLU A 242 -8.18 -29.49 7.03
CA GLU A 242 -7.58 -28.19 6.75
C GLU A 242 -8.61 -27.06 6.79
N GLN A 243 -9.81 -27.31 6.26
CA GLN A 243 -10.93 -26.37 6.31
C GLN A 243 -11.31 -26.08 7.77
N SER A 244 -11.41 -27.12 8.60
CA SER A 244 -11.67 -26.97 10.05
C SER A 244 -10.61 -26.12 10.75
N ALA A 245 -9.32 -26.36 10.45
CA ALA A 245 -8.23 -25.56 11.00
C ALA A 245 -8.27 -24.09 10.56
N LEU A 246 -8.59 -23.84 9.28
CA LEU A 246 -8.73 -22.49 8.71
C LEU A 246 -9.93 -21.75 9.31
N ASP A 247 -11.07 -22.42 9.42
CA ASP A 247 -12.29 -21.83 9.99
C ASP A 247 -12.12 -21.50 11.48
N ALA A 248 -11.43 -22.36 12.25
CA ALA A 248 -11.11 -22.13 13.65
C ALA A 248 -10.20 -20.90 13.90
N ARG A 249 -9.49 -20.42 12.87
CA ARG A 249 -8.60 -19.25 12.92
C ARG A 249 -8.99 -18.17 11.92
N LYS A 250 -10.21 -18.22 11.38
CA LYS A 250 -10.67 -17.34 10.30
C LYS A 250 -10.54 -15.86 10.65
N GLN A 251 -10.88 -15.49 11.89
CA GLN A 251 -10.79 -14.11 12.35
C GLN A 251 -9.34 -13.61 12.42
N ASP A 252 -8.42 -14.42 12.93
CA ASP A 252 -6.99 -14.07 13.01
C ASP A 252 -6.36 -13.99 11.62
N LEU A 253 -6.71 -14.93 10.74
CA LEU A 253 -6.25 -14.98 9.36
C LEU A 253 -6.77 -13.80 8.52
N ALA A 254 -7.96 -13.28 8.81
CA ALA A 254 -8.51 -12.10 8.13
C ALA A 254 -7.62 -10.85 8.31
N ALA A 255 -6.89 -10.74 9.41
CA ALA A 255 -5.93 -9.66 9.63
C ALA A 255 -4.72 -9.73 8.67
N LEU A 256 -4.45 -10.90 8.07
CA LEU A 256 -3.39 -11.07 7.07
C LEU A 256 -3.84 -10.74 5.64
N THR A 257 -5.14 -10.69 5.36
CA THR A 257 -5.67 -10.41 4.01
C THR A 257 -5.09 -9.13 3.37
N PRO A 258 -4.92 -8.00 4.10
CA PRO A 258 -4.32 -6.80 3.53
C PRO A 258 -2.85 -6.99 3.11
N LEU A 259 -2.11 -7.89 3.75
CA LEU A 259 -0.73 -8.23 3.38
C LEU A 259 -0.66 -8.96 2.05
N PHE A 260 -1.64 -9.82 1.76
CA PHE A 260 -1.69 -10.61 0.55
C PHE A 260 -2.29 -9.85 -0.64
N ARG A 261 -3.14 -8.84 -0.37
CA ARG A 261 -3.73 -7.97 -1.41
C ARG A 261 -2.86 -6.76 -1.74
N GLY A 262 -2.22 -6.16 -0.74
CA GLY A 262 -1.30 -5.05 -0.93
C GLY A 262 0.06 -5.55 -1.43
N ASN A 263 0.77 -4.74 -2.20
CA ASN A 263 2.16 -4.99 -2.63
C ASN A 263 3.17 -5.00 -1.46
N VAL A 264 2.74 -5.36 -0.25
CA VAL A 264 3.49 -5.29 0.99
C VAL A 264 4.24 -6.60 1.21
N LEU A 265 3.62 -7.75 0.90
CA LEU A 265 4.31 -9.03 0.70
C LEU A 265 4.32 -9.37 -0.79
N LEU A 266 5.17 -8.68 -1.56
CA LEU A 266 5.39 -9.06 -2.96
C LEU A 266 5.96 -10.50 -2.99
N TRP A 267 5.27 -11.40 -3.67
CA TRP A 267 5.65 -12.81 -3.82
C TRP A 267 7.07 -13.00 -4.36
N SER A 268 7.60 -12.00 -5.08
CA SER A 268 8.98 -11.97 -5.56
C SER A 268 10.03 -11.78 -4.47
N SER A 269 9.65 -11.33 -3.27
CA SER A 269 10.55 -11.22 -2.10
C SER A 269 10.55 -12.46 -1.21
N TRP A 270 9.81 -13.51 -1.60
CA TRP A 270 9.71 -14.76 -0.86
C TRP A 270 10.90 -15.66 -1.24
N GLY A 271 12.08 -15.34 -0.71
CA GLY A 271 13.29 -16.14 -0.92
C GLY A 271 13.18 -17.57 -0.38
N ASP A 272 12.12 -17.85 0.38
CA ASP A 272 11.74 -19.15 0.90
C ASP A 272 11.05 -20.08 -0.13
N LEU A 273 10.63 -19.55 -1.28
CA LEU A 273 10.08 -20.33 -2.40
C LEU A 273 11.09 -20.59 -3.53
N GLN A 274 12.33 -20.10 -3.41
CA GLN A 274 13.41 -20.32 -4.40
C GLN A 274 14.24 -21.56 -4.10
#